data_AF-A0A2W4N5L6-F1
#
_entry.id   AF-A0A2W4N5L6-F1
#
_cell.length_a   1.000
_cell.length_b   1.000
_cell.length_c   1.000
_cell.angle_alpha   90.00
_cell.angle_beta   90.00
_cell.angle_gamma   90.00
#
_symmetry.space_group_name_H-M   'P 1'
#
loop_
_entity.id
_entity.type
_entity.pdbx_description
1 polymer ?
#
loop_
_entity_poly.entity_id
_entity_poly.type
_entity_poly.pdbx_seq_one_letter_code
_entity_poly.pdbx_strand_id
1 'polypeptide(L)'
;MFVCSGCQQHARDEDLQFTLLHHSRANHPSKEMFFRRFDSRDCLVQFLDRLERHADRYILTDLTGPEPVEYGPALPRELKERLLAAPQQR
;
A
#
# COMPACT_ATOMS: atom_id res chain seq x y z
N MET A 1 -6.14 3.20 15.84
CA MET A 1 -6.95 3.91 14.82
C MET A 1 -5.97 4.66 13.93
N PHE A 2 -6.18 4.64 12.62
CA PHE A 2 -5.33 5.31 11.64
C PHE A 2 -6.17 6.14 10.66
N VAL A 3 -5.51 6.99 9.87
CA VAL A 3 -6.14 7.73 8.77
C VAL A 3 -5.77 7.05 7.45
N CYS A 4 -6.76 6.61 6.69
CA CYS A 4 -6.52 6.01 5.38
C CYS A 4 -5.93 7.03 4.41
N SER A 5 -4.83 6.67 3.75
CA SER A 5 -4.13 7.54 2.80
C SER A 5 -4.88 7.70 1.46
N GLY A 6 -5.85 6.83 1.19
CA GLY A 6 -6.74 6.92 0.03
C GLY A 6 -7.88 7.92 0.26
N CYS A 7 -8.80 7.60 1.17
CA CYS A 7 -10.04 8.33 1.43
C CYS A 7 -9.96 9.37 2.56
N GLN A 8 -8.85 9.44 3.31
CA GLN A 8 -8.64 10.36 4.45
C GLN A 8 -9.61 10.19 5.62
N GLN A 9 -10.35 9.09 5.68
CA GLN A 9 -11.23 8.77 6.81
C GLN A 9 -10.44 8.06 7.92
N HIS A 10 -10.96 8.16 9.15
CA HIS A 10 -10.47 7.39 10.28
C HIS A 10 -10.97 5.95 10.18
N ALA A 11 -10.07 4.99 10.31
CA ALA A 11 -10.35 3.56 10.31
C ALA A 11 -9.73 2.90 11.54
N ARG A 12 -10.29 1.77 11.99
CA ARG A 12 -9.71 1.01 13.10
C ARG A 12 -8.52 0.24 12.57
N ASP A 13 -7.55 -0.07 13.43
CA ASP A 13 -6.33 -0.76 12.98
C ASP A 13 -6.63 -2.18 12.47
N GLU A 14 -7.70 -2.80 12.95
CA GLU A 14 -8.24 -4.08 12.44
C GLU A 14 -8.76 -4.00 10.99
N ASP A 15 -9.14 -2.81 10.52
CA ASP A 15 -9.61 -2.57 9.16
C ASP A 15 -8.43 -2.29 8.20
N LEU A 16 -7.17 -2.29 8.68
CA LEU A 16 -5.99 -2.04 7.85
C LEU A 16 -5.73 -3.22 6.90
N GLN A 17 -5.82 -2.98 5.60
CA GLN A 17 -5.62 -4.02 4.58
C GLN A 17 -4.31 -3.90 3.83
N PHE A 18 -3.79 -2.69 3.63
CA PHE A 18 -2.58 -2.48 2.85
C PHE A 18 -1.67 -1.42 3.45
N THR A 19 -0.36 -1.60 3.27
CA THR A 19 0.63 -0.54 3.52
C THR A 19 1.47 -0.29 2.28
N LEU A 20 1.86 0.97 2.09
CA LEU A 20 2.74 1.39 1.00
C LEU A 20 3.93 2.16 1.58
N LEU A 21 5.13 1.74 1.21
CA LEU A 21 6.38 2.37 1.62
C LEU A 21 7.16 2.86 0.41
N HIS A 22 7.65 4.10 0.48
CA HIS A 22 8.60 4.59 -0.52
C HIS A 22 9.92 3.81 -0.41
N HIS A 23 10.45 3.30 -1.51
CA HIS A 23 11.60 2.39 -1.49
C HIS A 23 12.83 3.00 -0.81
N SER A 24 13.09 4.30 -1.00
CA SER A 24 14.21 4.99 -0.32
C SER A 24 14.13 4.98 1.22
N ARG A 25 12.95 4.72 1.79
CA ARG A 25 12.71 4.64 3.23
C ARG A 25 12.73 3.21 3.76
N ALA A 26 12.89 2.20 2.91
CA ALA A 26 12.86 0.78 3.27
C ALA A 26 13.91 0.40 4.32
N ASN A 27 15.10 1.01 4.26
CA ASN A 27 16.21 0.72 5.17
C ASN A 27 16.25 1.65 6.40
N HIS A 28 15.26 2.54 6.56
CA HIS A 28 15.24 3.45 7.70
C HIS A 28 14.85 2.68 8.98
N PRO A 29 15.53 2.92 10.12
CA PRO A 29 15.24 2.20 11.38
C PRO A 29 13.79 2.39 11.85
N SER A 30 13.16 3.52 11.50
CA SER A 30 11.76 3.82 11.78
C SER A 30 10.89 3.76 10.51
N LYS A 31 11.13 2.83 9.58
CA LYS A 31 10.40 2.73 8.31
C LYS A 31 8.87 2.71 8.47
N GLU A 32 8.41 2.13 9.59
CA GLU A 32 6.99 1.98 9.91
C GLU A 32 6.24 3.31 10.08
N MET A 33 6.96 4.38 10.46
CA MET A 33 6.40 5.74 10.53
C MET A 33 6.10 6.32 9.15
N PHE A 34 6.73 5.81 8.10
CA PHE A 34 6.56 6.27 6.71
C PHE A 34 5.52 5.46 5.94
N PHE A 35 4.90 4.44 6.55
CA PHE A 35 3.85 3.69 5.91
C PHE A 35 2.64 4.57 5.64
N ARG A 36 2.25 4.61 4.36
CA ARG A 36 0.90 4.98 3.99
C ARG A 36 0.01 3.77 4.17
N ARG A 37 -1.12 3.96 4.83
CA ARG A 37 -2.04 2.91 5.28
C ARG A 37 -3.35 3.01 4.51
N PHE A 38 -3.90 1.88 4.09
CA PHE A 38 -5.14 1.83 3.32
C PHE A 38 -6.08 0.77 3.91
N ASP A 39 -7.33 1.16 4.05
CA ASP A 39 -8.44 0.35 4.56
C ASP A 39 -9.09 -0.55 3.49
N SER A 40 -8.81 -0.28 2.21
CA SER A 40 -9.38 -1.01 1.09
C SER A 40 -8.49 -0.99 -0.14
N ARG A 41 -8.70 -1.98 -1.02
CA ARG A 41 -8.00 -2.08 -2.31
C ARG A 41 -8.32 -0.88 -3.21
N ASP A 42 -9.56 -0.40 -3.23
CA ASP A 42 -9.97 0.76 -4.02
C ASP A 42 -9.24 2.04 -3.61
N CYS A 43 -9.14 2.30 -2.30
CA CYS A 43 -8.37 3.42 -1.75
C CYS A 43 -6.90 3.39 -2.18
N LEU A 44 -6.29 2.21 -2.19
CA LEU A 44 -4.92 2.01 -2.63
C LEU A 44 -4.77 2.23 -4.15
N VAL A 45 -5.64 1.65 -4.97
CA VAL A 45 -5.58 1.79 -6.44
C VAL A 45 -5.70 3.26 -6.85
N GLN A 46 -6.68 3.99 -6.30
CA GLN A 46 -6.84 5.43 -6.56
C GLN A 46 -5.61 6.24 -6.12
N PHE A 47 -4.93 5.80 -5.06
CA PHE A 47 -3.69 6.43 -4.62
C PHE A 47 -2.51 6.13 -5.56
N LEU A 48 -2.38 4.89 -6.03
CA LEU A 48 -1.36 4.52 -7.01
C LEU A 48 -1.55 5.26 -8.34
N ASP A 49 -2.79 5.44 -8.82
CA ASP A 49 -3.09 6.24 -10.02
C ASP A 49 -2.62 7.70 -9.89
N ARG A 50 -2.76 8.29 -8.70
CA ARG A 50 -2.22 9.64 -8.42
C ARG A 50 -0.70 9.67 -8.45
N LEU A 51 -0.07 8.57 -8.01
CA LEU A 51 1.39 8.43 -8.00
C LEU A 51 1.99 8.03 -9.34
N GLU A 52 1.23 7.55 -10.32
CA GLU A 52 1.78 7.11 -11.62
C GLU A 52 2.61 8.19 -12.33
N ARG A 53 2.38 9.46 -12.02
CA ARG A 53 3.16 10.60 -12.55
C ARG A 53 4.57 10.69 -11.96
N HIS A 54 4.84 9.98 -10.87
CA HIS A 54 6.11 9.95 -10.16
C HIS A 54 6.89 8.70 -10.55
N ALA A 55 8.16 8.87 -10.93
CA ALA A 55 9.05 7.77 -11.30
C ALA A 55 9.68 7.05 -10.08
N ASP A 56 9.02 7.14 -8.93
CA ASP A 56 9.49 6.60 -7.66
C ASP A 56 9.07 5.15 -7.48
N ARG A 57 9.92 4.35 -6.83
CA ARG A 57 9.62 2.96 -6.52
C ARG A 57 9.03 2.83 -5.13
N TYR A 58 8.07 1.93 -4.99
CA TYR A 58 7.41 1.64 -3.74
C TYR A 58 7.41 0.13 -3.46
N ILE A 59 7.25 -0.19 -2.19
CA ILE A 59 6.97 -1.55 -1.69
C ILE A 59 5.55 -1.52 -1.15
N LEU A 60 4.69 -2.35 -1.72
CA LEU A 60 3.30 -2.54 -1.28
C LEU A 60 3.24 -3.82 -0.46
N THR A 61 2.62 -3.79 0.70
CA THR A 61 2.35 -4.97 1.51
C THR A 61 0.84 -5.14 1.64
N ASP A 62 0.34 -6.31 1.21
CA ASP A 62 -1.03 -6.78 1.42
C ASP A 62 -1.10 -7.54 2.75
N LEU A 63 -2.06 -7.15 3.60
CA LEU A 63 -2.27 -7.65 4.95
C LEU A 63 -3.61 -8.38 5.08
N THR A 64 -4.36 -8.61 3.99
CA THR A 64 -5.69 -9.25 4.07
C THR A 64 -5.62 -10.75 4.34
N GLY A 65 -4.48 -11.39 4.05
CA GLY A 65 -4.26 -12.82 4.24
C GLY A 65 -3.70 -13.18 5.62
N PRO A 66 -3.54 -14.49 5.91
CA PRO A 66 -2.91 -14.96 7.15
C PRO A 66 -1.43 -14.56 7.25
N GLU A 67 -0.77 -14.35 6.11
CA GLU A 67 0.60 -13.88 6.03
C GLU A 67 0.68 -12.63 5.13
N PRO A 68 1.46 -11.60 5.53
CA PRO A 68 1.70 -10.44 4.69
C PRO A 68 2.37 -10.79 3.37
N VAL A 69 1.84 -10.26 2.26
CA VAL A 69 2.42 -10.44 0.92
C VAL A 69 3.02 -9.11 0.46
N GLU A 70 4.33 -9.10 0.18
CA GLU A 70 5.01 -7.92 -0.36
C GLU A 70 5.08 -7.95 -1.89
N TYR A 71 4.78 -6.81 -2.51
CA TYR A 71 4.91 -6.52 -3.92
C TYR A 71 5.95 -5.40 -4.12
N GLY A 72 7.02 -5.69 -4.86
CA GLY A 72 8.03 -4.70 -5.24
C GLY A 72 9.42 -4.98 -4.68
N PRO A 73 10.35 -4.01 -4.73
CA PRO A 73 10.15 -2.60 -5.11
C PRO A 73 9.80 -2.40 -6.59
N ALA A 74 8.72 -1.66 -6.89
CA ALA A 74 8.23 -1.45 -8.25
C ALA A 74 7.60 -0.05 -8.44
N LEU A 75 7.38 0.35 -9.68
CA LEU A 75 6.70 1.61 -10.01
C LEU A 75 5.20 1.53 -9.66
N PRO A 76 4.49 2.66 -9.42
CA PRO A 76 3.08 2.64 -9.02
C PRO A 76 2.19 1.88 -10.00
N ARG A 77 2.43 2.05 -11.31
CA ARG A 77 1.71 1.33 -12.36
C ARG A 77 1.90 -0.19 -12.28
N GLU A 78 3.14 -0.65 -12.10
CA GLU A 78 3.47 -2.07 -11.99
C GLU A 78 2.84 -2.68 -10.73
N LEU A 79 2.88 -1.95 -9.61
CA LEU A 79 2.23 -2.39 -8.36
C LEU A 79 0.72 -2.51 -8.53
N LYS A 80 0.08 -1.56 -9.22
CA LYS A 80 -1.33 -1.60 -9.55
C LYS A 80 -1.66 -2.83 -10.40
N GLU A 81 -0.90 -3.07 -11.47
CA GLU A 81 -1.09 -4.23 -12.35
C GLU A 81 -0.95 -5.56 -11.58
N ARG A 82 0.07 -5.67 -10.71
CA ARG A 82 0.26 -6.86 -9.84
C ARG A 82 -0.87 -7.05 -8.85
N LEU A 83 -1.32 -5.98 -8.20
CA LEU A 83 -2.43 -6.01 -7.23
C LEU A 83 -3.74 -6.43 -7.88
N LEU A 84 -4.02 -5.94 -9.10
CA LEU A 84 -5.22 -6.30 -9.86
C LEU A 84 -5.16 -7.73 -10.40
N ALA A 85 -3.96 -8.25 -10.70
CA ALA A 85 -3.76 -9.63 -11.10
C ALA A 85 -3.81 -10.62 -9.90
N ALA A 86 -3.56 -10.13 -8.68
CA ALA A 86 -3.59 -10.96 -7.49
C ALA A 86 -5.04 -11.35 -7.12
N PRO A 87 -5.32 -12.66 -6.91
CA PRO A 87 -6.64 -13.10 -6.48
C PRO A 87 -6.99 -12.42 -5.16
N GLN A 88 -8.17 -11.81 -5.08
CA GLN A 88 -8.73 -11.27 -3.83
C GLN A 88 -8.85 -12.44 -2.84
N GLN A 89 -7.99 -12.49 -1.83
CA GLN A 89 -8.15 -13.46 -0.75
C GLN A 89 -9.34 -12.99 0.08
N ARG A 90 -10.43 -13.77 0.02
CA ARG A 90 -11.66 -13.57 0.81
C ARG A 90 -11.54 -14.23 2.17
#